data_AF-A0AAD0AQ66-F1
#
_entry.id   AF-A0AAD0AQ66-F1
#
_cell.length_a   1.000
_cell.length_b   1.000
_cell.length_c   1.000
_cell.angle_alpha   90.00
_cell.angle_beta   90.00
_cell.angle_gamma   90.00
#
_symmetry.space_group_name_H-M   'P 1'
#
loop_
_entity.id
_entity.type
_entity.pdbx_description
1 polymer ?
#
loop_
_entity_poly.entity_id
_entity_poly.type
_entity_poly.pdbx_seq_one_letter_code
_entity_poly.pdbx_strand_id
1 'polypeptide(L)'
;MNKDFDNNIPNFTRRKKALKIILFLLVISLIILAVQLFYIDNLSYLQGNLAIINSFLAFILLFLYIILTADMYVSIKRIKEREKVEVPNEFRVDAFKQTYFIVLDTVILIIFIFILVLSVVFKIGVFEIIFSLFGIAIFSYFLSAMIKSRKYSLEVQNRNIKVLYKNQEIEVLEIKDIPFVAFFGSGKEKVKKGDYPIMEICNIKGEILRIPLSLRNYWLMKKYFLKYDVEISDTYEN
;
A
#
# COMPACT_ATOMS: atom_id res chain seq x y z
N MET A 1 13.53 -9.50 -22.22
CA MET A 1 13.43 -9.10 -20.80
C MET A 1 14.73 -8.39 -20.45
N ASN A 2 14.69 -7.08 -20.20
CA ASN A 2 15.88 -6.23 -20.04
C ASN A 2 16.71 -6.68 -18.83
N LYS A 3 18.00 -6.94 -19.04
CA LYS A 3 18.95 -7.27 -17.96
C LYS A 3 19.05 -6.13 -16.94
N ASP A 4 18.83 -4.88 -17.37
CA ASP A 4 18.85 -3.71 -16.49
C ASP A 4 17.72 -3.70 -15.46
N PHE A 5 16.55 -4.25 -15.81
CA PHE A 5 15.40 -4.31 -14.91
C PHE A 5 15.64 -5.31 -13.77
N ASP A 6 16.27 -6.45 -14.05
CA ASP A 6 16.55 -7.50 -13.05
C ASP A 6 17.61 -7.03 -12.02
N ASN A 7 18.48 -6.07 -12.37
CA ASN A 7 19.55 -5.54 -11.51
C ASN A 7 19.07 -4.48 -10.50
N ASN A 8 18.01 -3.75 -10.81
CA ASN A 8 17.48 -2.67 -9.96
C ASN A 8 16.58 -3.16 -8.80
N ILE A 9 16.36 -4.47 -8.71
CA ILE A 9 15.45 -5.08 -7.73
C ILE A 9 16.23 -6.04 -6.83
N PRO A 10 16.37 -5.74 -5.53
CA PRO A 10 17.08 -6.61 -4.61
C PRO A 10 16.54 -8.04 -4.64
N ASN A 11 17.43 -9.01 -4.90
CA ASN A 11 17.12 -10.44 -4.94
C ASN A 11 16.08 -10.89 -6.00
N PHE A 12 15.72 -10.07 -7.00
CA PHE A 12 14.70 -10.45 -7.98
C PHE A 12 15.09 -11.64 -8.85
N THR A 13 16.34 -11.68 -9.32
CA THR A 13 16.88 -12.83 -10.06
C THR A 13 16.78 -14.13 -9.25
N ARG A 14 17.05 -14.06 -7.94
CA ARG A 14 16.92 -15.21 -7.02
C ARG A 14 15.46 -15.64 -6.83
N ARG A 15 14.54 -14.68 -6.62
CA ARG A 15 13.09 -14.95 -6.49
C ARG A 15 12.51 -15.57 -7.76
N LYS A 16 12.88 -15.04 -8.92
CA LYS A 16 12.50 -15.56 -10.25
C LYS A 16 13.00 -16.99 -10.48
N LYS A 17 14.24 -17.29 -10.07
CA LYS A 17 14.79 -18.66 -10.11
C LYS A 17 14.01 -19.60 -9.18
N ALA A 18 13.71 -19.16 -7.95
CA ALA A 18 12.91 -19.93 -7.01
C ALA A 18 11.50 -20.22 -7.55
N LEU A 19 10.81 -19.22 -8.09
CA LEU A 19 9.49 -19.38 -8.72
C LEU A 19 9.50 -20.41 -9.86
N LYS A 20 10.54 -20.44 -10.69
CA LYS A 20 10.69 -21.46 -11.74
C LYS A 20 10.83 -22.87 -11.16
N ILE A 21 11.61 -23.02 -10.09
CA ILE A 21 11.81 -24.31 -9.42
C ILE A 21 10.49 -24.79 -8.78
N ILE A 22 9.79 -23.90 -8.06
CA ILE A 22 8.51 -24.20 -7.43
C ILE A 22 7.46 -24.59 -8.48
N LEU A 23 7.38 -23.85 -9.59
CA LEU A 23 6.47 -24.15 -10.69
C LEU A 23 6.78 -25.52 -11.31
N PHE A 24 8.06 -25.83 -11.53
CA PHE A 24 8.48 -27.12 -12.07
C PHE A 24 8.08 -28.29 -11.15
N LEU A 25 8.34 -28.16 -9.85
CA LEU A 25 7.91 -29.15 -8.84
C LEU A 25 6.39 -29.30 -8.78
N LEU A 26 5.66 -28.19 -8.85
CA LEU A 26 4.19 -28.18 -8.86
C LEU A 26 3.64 -28.93 -10.09
N VAL A 27 4.19 -28.68 -11.28
CA VAL A 27 3.76 -29.35 -12.51
C VAL A 27 4.01 -30.87 -12.44
N ILE A 28 5.17 -31.30 -11.95
CA ILE A 28 5.45 -32.73 -11.75
C ILE A 28 4.45 -33.34 -10.77
N SER A 29 4.22 -32.69 -9.63
CA SER A 29 3.28 -33.16 -8.62
C SER A 29 1.85 -33.28 -9.17
N LEU A 30 1.41 -32.32 -9.99
CA LEU A 30 0.11 -32.35 -10.67
C LEU A 30 0.01 -33.47 -11.73
N ILE A 31 1.07 -33.73 -12.50
CA ILE A 31 1.10 -34.83 -13.47
C ILE A 31 0.95 -36.18 -12.75
N ILE A 32 1.72 -36.38 -11.67
CA ILE A 32 1.63 -37.60 -10.85
C ILE A 32 0.21 -37.75 -10.27
N LEU A 33 -0.37 -36.66 -9.75
CA LEU A 33 -1.72 -36.65 -9.22
C LEU A 33 -2.76 -37.01 -10.30
N ALA A 34 -2.62 -36.46 -11.52
CA ALA A 34 -3.52 -36.74 -12.63
C ALA A 34 -3.51 -38.23 -13.03
N VAL A 35 -2.32 -38.85 -13.06
CA VAL A 35 -2.20 -40.31 -13.29
C VAL A 35 -2.83 -41.10 -12.16
N GLN A 36 -2.58 -40.72 -10.90
CA GLN A 36 -3.17 -41.40 -9.73
C GLN A 36 -4.70 -41.31 -9.72
N LEU A 37 -5.26 -40.15 -10.07
CA LEU A 37 -6.70 -39.94 -10.17
C LEU A 37 -7.35 -40.80 -11.26
N PHE A 38 -6.65 -41.05 -12.38
CA PHE A 38 -7.15 -41.90 -13.46
C PHE A 38 -7.30 -43.38 -13.04
N TYR A 39 -6.47 -43.85 -12.11
CA TYR A 39 -6.49 -45.23 -11.61
C TYR A 39 -7.02 -45.34 -10.18
N ILE A 40 -7.88 -44.42 -9.75
CA ILE A 40 -8.28 -44.27 -8.34
C ILE A 40 -8.85 -45.56 -7.74
N ASP A 41 -9.63 -46.32 -8.51
CA ASP A 41 -10.27 -47.57 -8.09
C ASP A 41 -9.29 -48.75 -7.96
N ASN A 42 -8.10 -48.63 -8.58
CA ASN A 42 -7.07 -49.68 -8.64
C ASN A 42 -5.85 -49.38 -7.76
N LEU A 43 -5.87 -48.28 -6.98
CA LEU A 43 -4.76 -47.92 -6.10
C LEU A 43 -4.69 -48.86 -4.89
N SER A 44 -3.48 -49.35 -4.58
CA SER A 44 -3.24 -50.04 -3.31
C SER A 44 -3.32 -49.05 -2.13
N TYR A 45 -3.51 -49.56 -0.91
CA TYR A 45 -3.56 -48.72 0.31
C TYR A 45 -2.35 -47.77 0.43
N LEU A 46 -1.14 -48.27 0.14
CA LEU A 46 0.08 -47.46 0.15
C LEU A 46 0.06 -46.36 -0.92
N GLN A 47 -0.38 -46.70 -2.14
CA GLN A 47 -0.44 -45.75 -3.25
C GLN A 47 -1.52 -44.68 -3.03
N GLY A 48 -2.64 -45.03 -2.41
CA GLY A 48 -3.68 -44.09 -1.98
C GLY A 48 -3.15 -43.08 -0.95
N ASN A 49 -2.40 -43.54 0.06
CA ASN A 49 -1.76 -42.64 1.02
C ASN A 49 -0.73 -41.71 0.36
N LEU A 50 0.06 -42.21 -0.60
CA LEU A 50 1.00 -41.38 -1.36
C LEU A 50 0.27 -40.34 -2.23
N ALA A 51 -0.89 -40.67 -2.79
CA ALA A 51 -1.71 -39.71 -3.54
C ALA A 51 -2.24 -38.59 -2.62
N ILE A 52 -2.67 -38.92 -1.41
CA ILE A 52 -3.10 -37.92 -0.41
C ILE A 52 -1.94 -36.99 -0.03
N ILE A 53 -0.76 -37.53 0.25
CA ILE A 53 0.44 -36.74 0.59
C ILE A 53 0.85 -35.84 -0.59
N ASN A 54 0.89 -36.39 -1.80
CA ASN A 54 1.23 -35.62 -3.01
C ASN A 54 0.21 -34.52 -3.28
N SER A 55 -1.09 -34.77 -3.06
CA SER A 55 -2.15 -33.76 -3.16
C SER A 55 -1.92 -32.59 -2.20
N PHE A 56 -1.58 -32.88 -0.94
CA PHE A 56 -1.29 -31.85 0.05
C PHE A 56 -0.03 -31.05 -0.31
N LEU A 57 1.01 -31.73 -0.80
CA LEU A 57 2.23 -31.09 -1.28
C LEU A 57 1.95 -30.18 -2.50
N ALA A 58 1.16 -30.64 -3.47
CA ALA A 58 0.74 -29.86 -4.63
C ALA A 58 0.01 -28.59 -4.19
N PHE A 59 -0.90 -28.71 -3.22
CA PHE A 59 -1.63 -27.57 -2.67
C PHE A 59 -0.70 -26.53 -2.02
N ILE A 60 0.26 -26.97 -1.19
CA ILE A 60 1.26 -26.07 -0.59
C ILE A 60 2.10 -25.36 -1.67
N LEU A 61 2.58 -26.12 -2.66
CA LEU A 61 3.36 -25.58 -3.77
C LEU A 61 2.57 -24.55 -4.57
N LEU A 62 1.29 -24.80 -4.83
CA LEU A 62 0.38 -23.89 -5.52
C LEU A 62 0.19 -22.60 -4.71
N PHE A 63 -0.09 -22.71 -3.41
CA PHE A 63 -0.26 -21.57 -2.52
C PHE A 63 0.99 -20.69 -2.48
N LEU A 64 2.16 -21.31 -2.32
CA LEU A 64 3.44 -20.62 -2.28
C LEU A 64 3.79 -19.97 -3.63
N TYR A 65 3.45 -20.62 -4.74
CA TYR A 65 3.60 -20.07 -6.09
C TYR A 65 2.76 -18.79 -6.27
N ILE A 66 1.48 -18.83 -5.87
CA ILE A 66 0.57 -17.68 -5.96
C ILE A 66 1.09 -16.51 -5.13
N ILE A 67 1.47 -16.73 -3.87
CA ILE A 67 2.00 -15.69 -2.98
C ILE A 67 3.25 -15.03 -3.58
N LEU A 68 4.24 -15.82 -3.99
CA LEU A 68 5.49 -15.29 -4.55
C LEU A 68 5.27 -14.57 -5.87
N THR A 69 4.35 -15.06 -6.71
CA THR A 69 4.01 -14.41 -7.98
C THR A 69 3.33 -13.06 -7.75
N ALA A 70 2.36 -13.01 -6.84
CA ALA A 70 1.71 -11.75 -6.46
C ALA A 70 2.71 -10.75 -5.86
N ASP A 71 3.61 -11.22 -4.99
CA ASP A 71 4.67 -10.42 -4.40
C ASP A 71 5.58 -9.80 -5.47
N MET A 72 6.03 -10.60 -6.45
CA MET A 72 6.83 -10.12 -7.57
C MET A 72 6.06 -9.14 -8.46
N TYR A 73 4.80 -9.44 -8.78
CA TYR A 73 3.97 -8.57 -9.60
C TYR A 73 3.83 -7.17 -8.99
N VAL A 74 3.56 -7.09 -7.68
CA VAL A 74 3.49 -5.81 -6.96
C VAL A 74 4.82 -5.07 -7.04
N SER A 75 5.95 -5.75 -6.78
CA SER A 75 7.29 -5.14 -6.84
C SER A 75 7.58 -4.57 -8.24
N ILE A 76 7.36 -5.37 -9.29
CA ILE A 76 7.54 -4.96 -10.70
C ILE A 76 6.70 -3.73 -11.01
N LYS A 77 5.44 -3.72 -10.59
CA LYS A 77 4.53 -2.60 -10.82
C LYS A 77 5.07 -1.31 -10.20
N ARG A 78 5.59 -1.35 -8.97
CA ARG A 78 6.16 -0.15 -8.31
C ARG A 78 7.35 0.42 -9.05
N ILE A 79 8.23 -0.44 -9.56
CA ILE A 79 9.43 -0.02 -10.30
C ILE A 79 9.07 0.53 -11.67
N LYS A 80 8.12 -0.11 -12.36
CA LYS A 80 7.62 0.39 -13.64
C LYS A 80 6.98 1.77 -13.48
N GLU A 81 6.27 2.02 -12.37
CA GLU A 81 5.77 3.36 -12.04
C GLU A 81 6.91 4.35 -11.79
N ARG A 82 7.97 3.97 -11.07
CA ARG A 82 9.18 4.80 -10.88
C ARG A 82 9.84 5.19 -12.19
N GLU A 83 10.07 4.23 -13.09
CA GLU A 83 10.78 4.44 -14.35
C GLU A 83 10.00 5.35 -15.31
N LYS A 84 8.67 5.15 -15.39
CA LYS A 84 7.79 5.94 -16.26
C LYS A 84 7.58 7.39 -15.85
N VAL A 85 7.92 7.75 -14.61
CA VAL A 85 7.66 9.09 -14.10
C VAL A 85 8.77 10.03 -14.57
N GLU A 86 8.46 10.83 -15.57
CA GLU A 86 9.26 11.99 -15.96
C GLU A 86 8.75 13.23 -15.23
N VAL A 87 9.64 14.15 -14.89
CA VAL A 87 9.31 15.40 -14.17
C VAL A 87 9.20 16.53 -15.19
N PRO A 88 7.99 16.93 -15.61
CA PRO A 88 7.81 18.10 -16.45
C PRO A 88 8.10 19.39 -15.66
N ASN A 89 8.23 20.51 -16.37
CA ASN A 89 8.42 21.82 -15.74
C ASN A 89 7.17 22.27 -14.96
N GLU A 90 6.00 21.85 -15.41
CA GLU A 90 4.71 22.16 -14.78
C GLU A 90 3.89 20.88 -14.62
N PHE A 91 3.38 20.66 -13.41
CA PHE A 91 2.50 19.53 -13.13
C PHE A 91 1.64 19.77 -11.90
N ARG A 92 0.54 19.02 -11.82
CA ARG A 92 -0.35 19.01 -10.66
C ARG A 92 -0.33 17.65 -9.97
N VAL A 93 -0.30 17.68 -8.63
CA VAL A 93 -0.38 16.52 -7.76
C VAL A 93 -1.59 16.67 -6.85
N ASP A 94 -2.59 15.83 -7.06
CA ASP A 94 -3.70 15.74 -6.11
C ASP A 94 -3.35 14.82 -4.95
N ALA A 95 -3.88 15.16 -3.76
CA ALA A 95 -3.80 14.28 -2.60
C ALA A 95 -4.48 12.92 -2.88
N PHE A 96 -3.91 11.87 -2.31
CA PHE A 96 -4.41 10.51 -2.46
C PHE A 96 -5.79 10.37 -1.84
N LYS A 97 -6.74 9.93 -2.67
CA LYS A 97 -8.10 9.64 -2.24
C LYS A 97 -8.11 8.27 -1.56
N GLN A 98 -8.01 8.28 -0.23
CA GLN A 98 -8.06 7.09 0.64
C GLN A 98 -9.47 6.47 0.73
N THR A 99 -10.18 6.32 -0.39
CA THR A 99 -11.61 5.96 -0.44
C THR A 99 -11.90 4.66 0.33
N TYR A 100 -11.03 3.66 0.20
CA TYR A 100 -11.18 2.39 0.93
C TYR A 100 -11.14 2.59 2.45
N PHE A 101 -10.16 3.34 2.97
CA PHE A 101 -10.04 3.62 4.40
C PHE A 101 -11.25 4.41 4.91
N ILE A 102 -11.75 5.36 4.13
CA ILE A 102 -12.93 6.16 4.50
C ILE A 102 -14.19 5.30 4.59
N VAL A 103 -14.38 4.38 3.63
CA VAL A 103 -15.50 3.44 3.68
C VAL A 103 -15.39 2.55 4.92
N LEU A 104 -14.21 2.00 5.19
CA LEU A 104 -13.96 1.16 6.35
C LEU A 104 -14.25 1.91 7.66
N ASP A 105 -13.72 3.12 7.80
CA ASP A 105 -13.88 3.98 8.97
C ASP A 105 -15.34 4.35 9.20
N THR A 106 -16.08 4.60 8.11
CA THR A 106 -17.53 4.86 8.15
C THR A 106 -18.31 3.64 8.61
N VAL A 107 -17.97 2.43 8.13
CA VAL A 107 -18.61 1.18 8.57
C VAL A 107 -18.37 0.94 10.05
N ILE A 108 -17.14 1.14 10.53
CA ILE A 108 -16.80 1.03 11.95
C ILE A 108 -17.60 2.04 12.78
N LEU A 109 -17.70 3.29 12.33
CA LEU A 109 -18.49 4.33 13.01
C LEU A 109 -19.97 3.92 13.13
N ILE A 110 -20.56 3.35 12.08
CA ILE A 110 -21.95 2.85 12.11
C ILE A 110 -22.11 1.73 13.14
N ILE A 111 -21.14 0.82 13.25
CA ILE A 111 -21.16 -0.25 14.26
C ILE A 111 -21.16 0.35 15.68
N PHE A 112 -20.32 1.34 15.96
CA PHE A 112 -20.31 2.00 17.28
C PHE A 112 -21.63 2.74 17.60
N ILE A 113 -22.23 3.40 16.61
CA ILE A 113 -23.55 4.02 16.78
C ILE A 113 -24.61 2.96 17.07
N PHE A 114 -24.56 1.83 16.37
CA PHE A 114 -25.50 0.73 16.59
C PHE A 114 -25.36 0.11 17.98
N ILE A 115 -24.13 -0.14 18.44
CA ILE A 115 -23.85 -0.60 19.80
C ILE A 115 -24.39 0.41 20.83
N LEU A 116 -24.15 1.71 20.64
CA LEU A 116 -24.67 2.75 21.53
C LEU A 116 -26.20 2.73 21.63
N VAL A 117 -26.89 2.61 20.49
CA VAL A 117 -28.35 2.51 20.45
C VAL A 117 -28.84 1.28 21.20
N LEU A 118 -28.23 0.11 20.96
CA LEU A 118 -28.57 -1.12 21.66
C LEU A 118 -28.33 -1.02 23.17
N SER A 119 -27.19 -0.47 23.58
CA SER A 119 -26.84 -0.30 25.00
C SER A 119 -27.84 0.60 25.74
N VAL A 120 -28.34 1.66 25.07
CA VAL A 120 -29.38 2.54 25.64
C VAL A 120 -30.74 1.83 25.69
N VAL A 121 -31.15 1.15 24.63
CA VAL A 121 -32.45 0.47 24.54
C VAL A 121 -32.57 -0.67 25.55
N PHE A 122 -31.54 -1.51 25.65
CA PHE A 122 -31.55 -2.70 26.51
C PHE A 122 -31.00 -2.44 27.92
N LYS A 123 -30.58 -1.20 28.22
CA LYS A 123 -29.98 -0.81 29.52
C LYS A 123 -28.83 -1.73 29.95
N ILE A 124 -27.98 -2.11 29.00
CA ILE A 124 -26.98 -3.18 29.15
C ILE A 124 -25.90 -2.79 30.18
N GLY A 125 -25.46 -1.52 30.19
CA GLY A 125 -24.55 -0.99 31.20
C GLY A 125 -23.93 0.35 30.81
N VAL A 126 -23.50 1.13 31.82
CA VAL A 126 -22.86 2.45 31.62
C VAL A 126 -21.52 2.32 30.87
N PHE A 127 -20.82 1.21 31.06
CA PHE A 127 -19.52 0.96 30.43
C PHE A 127 -19.61 0.91 28.91
N GLU A 128 -20.58 0.21 28.33
CA GLU A 128 -20.71 0.09 26.86
C GLU A 128 -21.09 1.41 26.21
N ILE A 129 -21.88 2.24 26.91
CA ILE A 129 -22.22 3.59 26.46
C ILE A 129 -20.95 4.45 26.38
N ILE A 130 -20.12 4.44 27.43
CA ILE A 130 -18.85 5.19 27.46
C ILE A 130 -17.89 4.68 26.37
N PHE A 131 -17.74 3.36 26.26
CA PHE A 131 -16.90 2.74 25.23
C PHE A 131 -17.34 3.13 23.82
N SER A 132 -18.66 3.12 23.58
CA SER A 132 -19.20 3.49 22.27
C SER A 132 -19.00 4.95 21.94
N LEU A 133 -19.22 5.85 22.90
CA LEU A 133 -18.95 7.28 22.73
C LEU A 133 -17.47 7.55 22.42
N PHE A 134 -16.57 6.86 23.11
CA PHE A 134 -15.14 6.99 22.88
C PHE A 134 -14.74 6.52 21.47
N GLY A 135 -15.27 5.36 21.04
CA GLY A 135 -15.09 4.87 19.67
C GLY A 135 -15.61 5.87 18.64
N ILE A 136 -16.83 6.39 18.82
CA ILE A 136 -17.41 7.41 17.93
C ILE A 136 -16.51 8.63 17.84
N ALA A 137 -16.01 9.15 18.95
CA ALA A 137 -15.13 10.33 18.96
C ALA A 137 -13.83 10.08 18.17
N ILE A 138 -13.17 8.95 18.41
CA ILE A 138 -11.92 8.58 17.74
C ILE A 138 -12.12 8.43 16.24
N PHE A 139 -13.09 7.61 15.82
CA PHE A 139 -13.32 7.33 14.41
C PHE A 139 -13.89 8.55 13.67
N SER A 140 -14.70 9.39 14.33
CA SER A 140 -15.11 10.69 13.75
C SER A 140 -13.93 11.63 13.51
N TYR A 141 -12.95 11.66 14.42
CA TYR A 141 -11.73 12.45 14.25
C TYR A 141 -10.91 11.97 13.05
N PHE A 142 -10.67 10.65 12.95
CA PHE A 142 -9.94 10.08 11.81
C PHE A 142 -10.66 10.32 10.49
N LEU A 143 -11.97 10.10 10.45
CA LEU A 143 -12.79 10.37 9.28
C LEU A 143 -12.62 11.82 8.84
N SER A 144 -12.78 12.77 9.76
CA SER A 144 -12.61 14.21 9.51
C SER A 144 -11.22 14.54 8.94
N ALA A 145 -10.15 13.99 9.53
CA ALA A 145 -8.78 14.19 9.05
C ALA A 145 -8.60 13.67 7.61
N MET A 146 -9.11 12.47 7.31
CA MET A 146 -9.11 11.92 5.95
C MET A 146 -9.98 12.73 4.99
N ILE A 147 -11.12 13.28 5.43
CA ILE A 147 -11.95 14.18 4.59
C ILE A 147 -11.18 15.45 4.22
N LYS A 148 -10.46 16.02 5.18
CA LYS A 148 -9.71 17.26 5.01
C LYS A 148 -8.51 17.06 4.06
N SER A 149 -7.75 15.99 4.23
CA SER A 149 -6.53 15.73 3.42
C SER A 149 -6.82 15.59 1.91
N ARG A 150 -7.98 15.03 1.54
CA ARG A 150 -8.43 14.88 0.14
C ARG A 150 -8.61 16.17 -0.63
N LYS A 151 -8.77 17.30 0.06
CA LYS A 151 -9.06 18.60 -0.54
C LYS A 151 -7.79 19.35 -0.94
N TYR A 152 -6.62 18.82 -0.56
CA TYR A 152 -5.35 19.40 -0.93
C TYR A 152 -4.91 18.94 -2.32
N SER A 153 -4.29 19.86 -3.06
CA SER A 153 -3.54 19.57 -4.27
C SER A 153 -2.34 20.51 -4.34
N LEU A 154 -1.30 20.10 -5.04
CA LEU A 154 -0.12 20.90 -5.32
C LEU A 154 -0.06 21.19 -6.80
N GLU A 155 0.20 22.44 -7.16
CA GLU A 155 0.54 22.82 -8.52
C GLU A 155 1.99 23.31 -8.53
N VAL A 156 2.82 22.58 -9.25
CA VAL A 156 4.25 22.81 -9.32
C VAL A 156 4.55 23.50 -10.64
N GLN A 157 5.23 24.65 -10.57
CA GLN A 157 5.70 25.42 -11.71
C GLN A 157 7.17 25.78 -11.48
N ASN A 158 8.07 25.04 -12.13
CA ASN A 158 9.53 25.16 -11.95
C ASN A 158 9.94 25.09 -10.46
N ARG A 159 10.33 26.21 -9.85
CA ARG A 159 10.79 26.29 -8.45
C ARG A 159 9.70 26.70 -7.46
N ASN A 160 8.47 26.86 -7.93
CA ASN A 160 7.34 27.28 -7.11
C ASN A 160 6.35 26.13 -6.96
N ILE A 161 5.89 25.92 -5.74
CA ILE A 161 4.85 24.95 -5.40
C ILE A 161 3.67 25.73 -4.81
N LYS A 162 2.59 25.80 -5.56
CA LYS A 162 1.33 26.33 -5.06
C LYS A 162 0.58 25.23 -4.32
N VAL A 163 0.26 25.50 -3.07
CA VAL A 163 -0.60 24.65 -2.25
C VAL A 163 -2.03 25.13 -2.42
N LEU A 164 -2.90 24.24 -2.89
CA LEU A 164 -4.32 24.52 -3.06
C LEU A 164 -5.14 23.71 -2.06
N TYR A 165 -6.15 24.36 -1.46
CA TYR A 165 -7.20 23.70 -0.69
C TYR A 165 -8.55 23.97 -1.35
N LYS A 166 -9.30 22.91 -1.69
CA LYS A 166 -10.54 23.02 -2.48
C LYS A 166 -10.37 23.82 -3.78
N ASN A 167 -9.23 23.62 -4.47
CA ASN A 167 -8.84 24.35 -5.69
C ASN A 167 -8.64 25.87 -5.50
N GLN A 168 -8.56 26.37 -4.27
CA GLN A 168 -8.19 27.74 -3.97
C GLN A 168 -6.74 27.76 -3.47
N GLU A 169 -5.94 28.68 -3.99
CA GLU A 169 -4.56 28.90 -3.55
C GLU A 169 -4.58 29.36 -2.09
N ILE A 170 -3.86 28.65 -1.23
CA ILE A 170 -3.71 29.00 0.19
C ILE A 170 -2.31 29.44 0.54
N GLU A 171 -1.31 28.92 -0.17
CA GLU A 171 0.09 29.18 0.08
C GLU A 171 0.90 28.94 -1.21
N VAL A 172 1.97 29.71 -1.38
CA VAL A 172 2.97 29.47 -2.41
C VAL A 172 4.31 29.27 -1.71
N LEU A 173 4.92 28.12 -1.94
CA LEU A 173 6.21 27.75 -1.42
C LEU A 173 7.24 27.86 -2.54
N GLU A 174 8.30 28.62 -2.33
CA GLU A 174 9.48 28.52 -3.18
C GLU A 174 10.38 27.39 -2.67
N ILE A 175 11.06 26.69 -3.58
CA ILE A 175 11.96 25.59 -3.20
C ILE A 175 13.03 26.03 -2.19
N LYS A 176 13.51 27.28 -2.28
CA LYS A 176 14.49 27.85 -1.35
C LYS A 176 13.98 27.92 0.10
N ASP A 177 12.67 27.95 0.29
CA ASP A 177 12.00 28.06 1.60
C ASP A 177 11.67 26.67 2.17
N ILE A 178 12.01 25.59 1.45
CA ILE A 178 11.79 24.20 1.87
C ILE A 178 13.15 23.62 2.30
N PRO A 179 13.51 23.70 3.60
CA PRO A 179 14.74 23.08 4.09
C PRO A 179 14.72 21.56 3.94
N PHE A 180 13.54 20.93 4.08
CA PHE A 180 13.45 19.48 4.20
C PHE A 180 12.08 18.93 3.79
N VAL A 181 12.10 17.75 3.18
CA VAL A 181 10.90 16.96 2.85
C VAL A 181 11.04 15.53 3.39
N ALA A 182 10.00 15.02 4.06
CA ALA A 182 9.94 13.63 4.47
C ALA A 182 8.93 12.84 3.63
N PHE A 183 9.28 11.60 3.30
CA PHE A 183 8.38 10.58 2.77
C PHE A 183 8.33 9.39 3.73
N PHE A 184 7.14 9.01 4.16
CA PHE A 184 6.92 7.88 5.07
C PHE A 184 5.58 7.19 4.81
N GLY A 185 5.42 5.95 5.26
CA GLY A 185 4.13 5.24 5.25
C GLY A 185 3.28 5.56 6.49
N SER A 186 2.01 5.13 6.52
CA SER A 186 1.13 5.27 7.69
C SER A 186 1.74 4.76 9.01
N GLY A 187 2.66 3.79 8.94
CA GLY A 187 3.40 3.24 10.09
C GLY A 187 4.64 4.02 10.55
N LYS A 188 5.00 5.14 9.90
CA LYS A 188 6.19 5.99 10.12
C LYS A 188 7.57 5.32 9.98
N GLU A 189 7.80 4.15 10.58
CA GLU A 189 9.12 3.49 10.66
C GLU A 189 9.24 2.20 9.83
N LYS A 190 8.14 1.46 9.65
CA LYS A 190 8.12 0.21 8.88
C LYS A 190 7.00 0.26 7.85
N VAL A 191 7.35 0.57 6.60
CA VAL A 191 6.37 0.63 5.53
C VAL A 191 5.94 -0.78 5.14
N LYS A 192 4.67 -1.08 5.40
CA LYS A 192 4.09 -2.38 5.04
C LYS A 192 3.84 -2.41 3.52
N LYS A 193 3.99 -3.59 2.91
CA LYS A 193 3.55 -3.79 1.52
C LYS A 193 2.03 -3.51 1.43
N GLY A 194 1.66 -2.41 0.79
CA GLY A 194 0.25 -1.97 0.66
C GLY A 194 -0.03 -0.58 1.25
N ASP A 195 0.95 0.01 1.93
CA ASP A 195 0.85 1.36 2.48
C ASP A 195 0.92 2.45 1.37
N TYR A 196 0.26 3.58 1.61
CA TYR A 196 0.36 4.75 0.74
C TYR A 196 1.43 5.71 1.27
N PRO A 197 2.20 6.36 0.38
CA PRO A 197 3.19 7.34 0.80
C PRO A 197 2.51 8.59 1.36
N ILE A 198 3.06 9.13 2.43
CA ILE A 198 2.70 10.42 3.01
C ILE A 198 3.92 11.31 2.85
N MET A 199 3.71 12.46 2.23
CA MET A 199 4.72 13.50 2.10
C MET A 199 4.49 14.55 3.18
N GLU A 200 5.57 14.97 3.82
CA GLU A 200 5.62 16.07 4.76
C GLU A 200 6.60 17.12 4.25
N ILE A 201 6.11 18.33 4.01
CA ILE A 201 6.93 19.48 3.61
C ILE A 201 7.08 20.38 4.83
N CYS A 202 8.32 20.66 5.22
CA CYS A 202 8.64 21.62 6.27
C CYS A 202 9.15 22.90 5.62
N ASN A 203 8.50 24.03 5.92
CA ASN A 203 8.96 25.36 5.51
C ASN A 203 9.99 25.91 6.52
N ILE A 204 10.84 26.88 6.13
CA ILE A 204 11.72 27.64 7.03
C ILE A 204 11.00 28.26 8.23
N LYS A 205 9.69 28.52 8.12
CA LYS A 205 8.85 29.01 9.24
C LYS A 205 8.51 27.93 10.28
N GLY A 206 8.84 26.67 10.02
CA GLY A 206 8.44 25.52 10.83
C GLY A 206 7.01 25.03 10.58
N GLU A 207 6.34 25.56 9.55
CA GLU A 207 5.02 25.08 9.13
C GLU A 207 5.13 23.73 8.42
N ILE A 208 4.28 22.79 8.82
CA ILE A 208 4.31 21.40 8.35
C ILE A 208 3.07 21.09 7.51
N LEU A 209 3.27 20.80 6.23
CA LEU A 209 2.22 20.37 5.32
C LEU A 209 2.30 18.87 5.07
N ARG A 210 1.24 18.14 5.45
CA ARG A 210 1.12 16.69 5.23
C ARG A 210 0.15 16.38 4.11
N ILE A 211 0.62 15.69 3.08
CA ILE A 211 -0.18 15.29 1.92
C ILE A 211 0.02 13.79 1.65
N PRO A 212 -1.04 12.97 1.72
CA PRO A 212 -0.96 11.59 1.26
C PRO A 212 -0.85 11.58 -0.26
N LEU A 213 0.01 10.73 -0.81
CA LEU A 213 0.31 10.66 -2.25
C LEU A 213 -0.05 9.29 -2.82
N SER A 214 -0.41 9.26 -4.10
CA SER A 214 -0.40 8.01 -4.85
C SER A 214 1.04 7.58 -5.08
N LEU A 215 1.28 6.29 -5.34
CA LEU A 215 2.64 5.80 -5.61
C LEU A 215 3.31 6.54 -6.78
N ARG A 216 2.55 6.82 -7.86
CA ARG A 216 3.00 7.65 -8.98
C ARG A 216 3.38 9.07 -8.55
N ASN A 217 2.51 9.73 -7.78
CA ASN A 217 2.75 11.11 -7.34
C ASN A 217 3.90 11.21 -6.35
N TYR A 218 4.11 10.19 -5.51
CA TYR A 218 5.30 10.07 -4.67
C TYR A 218 6.58 10.07 -5.50
N TRP A 219 6.67 9.20 -6.52
CA TRP A 219 7.85 9.19 -7.39
C TRP A 219 8.05 10.51 -8.12
N LEU A 220 6.96 11.18 -8.52
CA LEU A 220 7.01 12.47 -9.20
C LEU A 220 7.56 13.56 -8.28
N MET A 221 7.00 13.69 -7.07
CA MET A 221 7.45 14.67 -6.07
C MET A 221 8.88 14.39 -5.63
N LYS A 222 9.24 13.12 -5.39
CA LYS A 222 10.60 12.73 -5.00
C LYS A 222 11.63 13.13 -6.06
N LYS A 223 11.39 12.79 -7.34
CA LYS A 223 12.29 13.19 -8.43
C LYS A 223 12.35 14.70 -8.59
N TYR A 224 11.24 15.40 -8.37
CA TYR A 224 11.18 16.86 -8.42
C TYR A 224 12.04 17.51 -7.32
N PHE A 225 11.93 17.07 -6.07
CA PHE A 225 12.77 17.62 -4.99
C PHE A 225 14.25 17.28 -5.16
N LEU A 226 14.57 16.06 -5.63
CA LEU A 226 15.95 15.69 -5.98
C LEU A 226 16.53 16.56 -7.11
N LYS A 227 15.71 16.97 -8.10
CA LYS A 227 16.15 17.86 -9.20
C LYS A 227 16.60 19.25 -8.69
N TYR A 228 16.10 19.69 -7.54
CA TYR A 228 16.44 20.98 -6.95
C TYR A 228 17.24 20.85 -5.65
N ASP A 229 17.90 19.71 -5.44
CA ASP A 229 18.82 19.47 -4.32
C ASP A 229 18.21 19.72 -2.92
N VAL A 230 16.90 19.49 -2.76
CA VAL A 230 16.22 19.57 -1.46
C VAL A 230 16.58 18.37 -0.60
N GLU A 231 16.78 18.58 0.69
CA GLU A 231 17.05 17.49 1.64
C GLU A 231 15.81 16.59 1.81
N ILE A 232 15.99 15.28 1.61
CA ILE A 232 14.90 14.30 1.67
C ILE A 232 15.21 13.21 2.70
N SER A 233 14.28 12.99 3.64
CA SER A 233 14.22 11.75 4.41
C SER A 233 13.18 10.84 3.80
N ASP A 234 13.58 9.64 3.38
CA ASP A 234 12.67 8.69 2.76
C ASP A 234 12.70 7.34 3.49
N THR A 235 11.74 7.17 4.38
CA THR A 235 11.49 5.88 5.04
C THR A 235 10.50 5.02 4.26
N TYR A 236 9.87 5.56 3.21
CA TYR A 236 8.90 4.86 2.37
C TYR A 236 9.52 3.93 1.33
N GLU A 237 10.68 4.29 0.80
CA GLU A 237 11.44 3.43 -0.13
C GLU A 237 11.99 2.15 0.54
N ASN A 238 12.22 2.18 1.86
CA ASN A 238 12.89 1.13 2.64
C ASN A 238 12.03 -0.10 2.96
#